data_AF-A0A0G4EHG6-F1
#
_entry.id   AF-A0A0G4EHG6-F1
#
_cell.length_a   1.000
_cell.length_b   1.000
_cell.length_c   1.000
_cell.angle_alpha   90.00
_cell.angle_beta   90.00
_cell.angle_gamma   90.00
#
_symmetry.space_group_name_H-M   'P 1'
#
loop_
_entity.id
_entity.type
_entity.pdbx_description
1 polymer ?
#
loop_
_entity_poly.entity_id
_entity_poly.type
_entity_poly.pdbx_seq_one_letter_code
_entity_poly.pdbx_strand_id
1 'polypeptide(L)'
;MMFLLAVAPCCCCSGRQGCRIVTAIFTVVWLVAGLALLSTGAIKKIKADSLNPAADFEALGRVCTIDDIGAKQYQITGSEERDRCEEEYKYFFTVGNGTRIYTSRIEKQSRPGPCPVGFLDLQTYAVGQTVDCWRARKEVSSVYQCGNKPECYKIFDPAAEAKEWAKTGVTLMIIGGAFIGVAVLLAGIHLLCIRVCRQ
;
A
#
# COMPACT_ATOMS: atom_id res chain seq x y z
N MET A 1 26.97 -20.32 22.33
CA MET A 1 25.56 -20.71 22.54
C MET A 1 25.10 -21.54 21.36
N MET A 2 25.22 -22.87 21.45
CA MET A 2 24.59 -23.82 20.53
C MET A 2 23.11 -23.92 20.93
N PHE A 3 22.21 -23.40 20.10
CA PHE A 3 20.80 -23.75 20.21
C PHE A 3 20.65 -25.22 19.78
N LEU A 4 20.65 -26.12 20.76
CA LEU A 4 20.07 -27.46 20.60
C LEU A 4 18.56 -27.28 20.34
N LEU A 5 18.20 -27.14 19.07
CA LEU A 5 16.84 -27.40 18.63
C LEU A 5 16.61 -28.90 18.79
N ALA A 6 16.01 -29.28 19.91
CA ALA A 6 15.43 -30.61 20.07
C ALA A 6 14.41 -30.79 18.94
N VAL A 7 14.81 -31.51 17.90
CA VAL A 7 13.94 -31.91 16.78
C VAL A 7 12.89 -32.82 17.40
N ALA A 8 11.70 -32.27 17.69
CA ALA A 8 10.57 -33.08 18.11
C ALA A 8 10.40 -34.22 17.09
N PRO A 9 10.31 -35.48 17.53
CA PRO A 9 10.22 -36.63 16.63
C PRO A 9 9.06 -36.40 15.67
N CYS A 10 9.37 -36.38 14.38
CA CYS A 10 8.42 -36.09 13.33
C CYS A 10 7.26 -37.10 13.39
N CYS A 11 6.10 -36.68 13.91
CA CYS A 11 4.90 -37.51 14.03
C CYS A 11 4.35 -38.03 12.68
N CYS A 12 5.02 -37.82 11.54
CA CYS A 12 4.52 -38.16 10.21
C CYS A 12 5.06 -39.48 9.62
N CYS A 13 5.80 -40.31 10.37
CA CYS A 13 6.15 -41.66 9.89
C CYS A 13 5.05 -42.72 10.14
N SER A 14 4.05 -42.45 10.98
CA SER A 14 2.94 -43.38 11.23
C SER A 14 1.79 -43.17 10.22
N GLY A 15 1.97 -43.66 8.98
CA GLY A 15 0.90 -44.01 8.03
C GLY A 15 -0.12 -42.95 7.57
N ARG A 16 -0.12 -41.71 8.10
CA ARG A 16 -1.10 -40.68 7.74
C ARG A 16 -0.67 -39.92 6.48
N GLN A 17 -1.13 -40.38 5.33
CA GLN A 17 -1.05 -39.64 4.05
C GLN A 17 -1.57 -38.19 4.18
N GLY A 18 -2.51 -37.93 5.09
CA GLY A 18 -3.04 -36.59 5.37
C GLY A 18 -1.99 -35.54 5.79
N CYS A 19 -0.99 -35.88 6.62
CA CYS A 19 0.04 -34.91 7.05
C CYS A 19 0.82 -34.35 5.84
N ARG A 20 1.19 -35.23 4.91
CA ARG A 20 1.99 -34.86 3.74
C ARG A 20 1.22 -33.91 2.82
N ILE A 21 -0.04 -34.24 2.54
CA ILE A 21 -0.91 -33.43 1.67
C ILE A 21 -1.09 -32.03 2.25
N VAL A 22 -1.38 -31.93 3.55
CA VAL A 22 -1.60 -30.62 4.21
C VAL A 22 -0.34 -29.74 4.13
N THR A 23 0.84 -30.28 4.46
CA THR A 23 2.09 -29.50 4.38
C THR A 23 2.45 -29.08 2.96
N ALA A 24 2.18 -29.94 1.96
CA ALA A 24 2.41 -29.61 0.56
C ALA A 24 1.48 -28.49 0.08
N ILE A 25 0.18 -28.57 0.39
CA ILE A 25 -0.79 -27.52 0.06
C ILE A 25 -0.38 -26.20 0.70
N PHE A 26 -0.06 -26.21 2.00
CA PHE A 26 0.36 -25.01 2.71
C PHE A 26 1.61 -24.38 2.06
N THR A 27 2.62 -25.20 1.75
CA THR A 27 3.84 -24.75 1.05
C THR A 27 3.52 -24.09 -0.29
N VAL A 28 2.65 -24.70 -1.10
CA VAL A 28 2.21 -24.14 -2.39
C VAL A 28 1.49 -22.80 -2.20
N VAL A 29 0.60 -22.70 -1.21
CA VAL A 29 -0.12 -21.45 -0.90
C VAL A 29 0.85 -20.31 -0.55
N TRP A 30 1.82 -20.55 0.33
CA TRP A 30 2.83 -19.55 0.68
C TRP A 30 3.69 -19.15 -0.50
N LEU A 31 4.09 -20.12 -1.34
CA LEU A 31 4.89 -19.85 -2.53
C LEU A 31 4.14 -18.98 -3.53
N VAL A 32 2.88 -19.32 -3.84
CA VAL A 32 2.04 -18.56 -4.78
C VAL A 32 1.77 -17.15 -4.26
N ALA A 33 1.39 -17.02 -2.99
CA ALA A 33 1.16 -15.72 -2.36
C ALA A 33 2.44 -14.87 -2.36
N GLY A 34 3.60 -15.47 -2.04
CA GLY A 34 4.89 -14.79 -2.07
C GLY A 34 5.28 -14.29 -3.46
N LEU A 35 5.11 -15.11 -4.50
CA LEU A 35 5.37 -14.72 -5.89
C LEU A 35 4.43 -13.61 -6.37
N ALA A 36 3.14 -13.65 -5.99
CA ALA A 36 2.17 -12.61 -6.32
C ALA A 36 2.54 -11.25 -5.68
N LEU A 37 2.93 -11.26 -4.40
CA LEU A 37 3.36 -10.05 -3.69
C LEU A 37 4.68 -9.50 -4.25
N LEU A 38 5.65 -10.38 -4.51
CA LEU A 38 6.95 -10.01 -5.08
C LEU A 38 6.79 -9.37 -6.47
N SER A 39 6.00 -9.98 -7.35
CA SER A 39 5.74 -9.46 -8.70
C SER A 39 4.98 -8.13 -8.67
N THR A 40 3.94 -8.02 -7.85
CA THR A 40 3.19 -6.75 -7.68
C THR A 40 4.08 -5.65 -7.13
N GLY A 41 4.92 -5.97 -6.14
CA GLY A 41 5.89 -5.04 -5.57
C GLY A 41 6.93 -4.58 -6.59
N ALA A 42 7.46 -5.50 -7.40
CA ALA A 42 8.39 -5.19 -8.47
C ALA A 42 7.77 -4.28 -9.54
N ILE A 43 6.54 -4.55 -9.98
CA ILE A 43 5.81 -3.70 -10.93
C ILE A 43 5.62 -2.29 -10.36
N LYS A 44 5.22 -2.17 -9.09
CA LYS A 44 5.06 -0.86 -8.43
C LYS A 44 6.37 -0.11 -8.34
N LYS A 45 7.47 -0.78 -7.99
CA LYS A 45 8.80 -0.19 -7.91
C LYS A 45 9.27 0.29 -9.29
N ILE A 46 9.19 -0.56 -10.33
CA ILE A 46 9.57 -0.18 -11.70
C ILE A 46 8.77 1.03 -12.18
N LYS A 47 7.45 1.03 -11.94
CA LYS A 47 6.60 2.17 -12.29
C LYS A 47 7.03 3.43 -11.53
N ALA A 48 7.30 3.34 -10.24
CA ALA A 48 7.76 4.46 -9.44
C ALA A 48 9.13 5.00 -9.89
N ASP A 49 10.08 4.11 -10.19
CA ASP A 49 11.42 4.47 -10.67
C ASP A 49 11.39 5.10 -12.07
N SER A 50 10.35 4.81 -12.86
CA SER A 50 10.13 5.46 -14.17
C SER A 50 9.51 6.86 -14.09
N LEU A 51 9.02 7.27 -12.91
CA LEU A 51 8.46 8.61 -12.70
C LEU A 51 9.58 9.62 -12.55
N ASN A 52 9.44 10.79 -13.19
CA ASN A 52 10.35 11.91 -12.99
C ASN A 52 9.58 13.17 -12.59
N PRO A 53 9.22 13.32 -11.31
CA PRO A 53 8.42 14.45 -10.82
C PRO A 53 8.95 15.82 -11.24
N ALA A 54 10.28 15.99 -11.25
CA ALA A 54 10.92 17.26 -11.61
C ALA A 54 10.81 17.59 -13.11
N ALA A 55 10.81 16.57 -13.98
CA ALA A 55 10.61 16.74 -15.43
C ALA A 55 9.14 16.71 -15.84
N ASP A 56 8.28 16.06 -15.07
CA ASP A 56 6.85 15.89 -15.34
C ASP A 56 6.02 17.08 -14.82
N PHE A 57 6.49 17.73 -13.75
CA PHE A 57 5.78 18.83 -13.10
C PHE A 57 6.65 20.09 -12.99
N GLU A 58 5.96 21.21 -12.95
CA GLU A 58 6.50 22.52 -12.62
C GLU A 58 5.93 22.95 -11.27
N ALA A 59 6.80 23.26 -10.32
CA ALA A 59 6.37 23.84 -9.04
C ALA A 59 6.02 25.31 -9.26
N LEU A 60 4.78 25.68 -8.94
CA LEU A 60 4.26 27.05 -9.02
C LEU A 60 4.42 27.81 -7.70
N GLY A 61 4.83 27.13 -6.63
CA GLY A 61 4.87 27.67 -5.27
C GLY A 61 3.48 27.82 -4.66
N ARG A 62 3.34 28.72 -3.69
CA ARG A 62 2.11 28.93 -2.91
C ARG A 62 1.08 29.78 -3.68
N VAL A 63 0.49 29.18 -4.70
CA VAL A 63 -0.52 29.83 -5.56
C VAL A 63 -1.88 29.14 -5.55
N CYS A 64 -2.01 27.97 -4.94
CA CYS A 64 -3.29 27.26 -4.91
C CYS A 64 -4.01 27.53 -3.59
N THR A 65 -5.28 27.93 -3.67
CA THR A 65 -6.10 28.27 -2.51
C THR A 65 -7.18 27.22 -2.35
N ILE A 66 -7.29 26.65 -1.16
CA ILE A 66 -8.35 25.66 -0.86
C ILE A 66 -9.68 26.40 -0.72
N ASP A 67 -10.63 26.10 -1.59
CA ASP A 67 -11.95 26.73 -1.58
C ASP A 67 -12.95 25.95 -0.72
N ASP A 68 -12.88 24.62 -0.78
CA ASP A 68 -13.81 23.73 -0.07
C ASP A 68 -13.15 22.37 0.21
N ILE A 69 -13.68 21.66 1.21
CA ILE A 69 -13.18 20.36 1.66
C ILE A 69 -14.35 19.40 1.78
N GLY A 70 -14.43 18.48 0.81
CA GLY A 70 -15.36 17.36 0.87
C GLY A 70 -14.82 16.28 1.78
N ALA A 71 -15.49 16.03 2.91
CA ALA A 71 -15.19 14.92 3.81
C ALA A 71 -16.26 13.83 3.72
N LYS A 72 -15.85 12.56 3.73
CA LYS A 72 -16.75 11.42 3.90
C LYS A 72 -16.20 10.51 5.00
N GLN A 73 -17.08 10.06 5.88
CA GLN A 73 -16.73 9.10 6.92
C GLN A 73 -17.42 7.76 6.64
N TYR A 74 -16.69 6.69 6.87
CA TYR A 74 -17.13 5.32 6.70
C TYR A 74 -16.84 4.55 7.99
N GLN A 75 -17.89 4.12 8.68
CA GLN A 75 -17.74 3.16 9.77
C GLN A 75 -17.57 1.77 9.16
N ILE A 76 -16.41 1.16 9.38
CA ILE A 76 -16.18 -0.24 9.05
C ILE A 76 -16.40 -1.03 10.32
N THR A 77 -17.56 -1.67 10.42
CA THR A 77 -17.90 -2.56 11.53
C THR A 77 -17.11 -3.86 11.39
N GLY A 78 -16.15 -4.06 12.29
CA GLY A 78 -15.38 -5.30 12.39
C GLY A 78 -16.03 -6.27 13.37
N SER A 79 -15.40 -7.43 13.62
CA SER A 79 -15.65 -8.16 14.88
C SER A 79 -15.42 -7.20 16.05
N GLU A 80 -16.26 -7.18 17.10
CA GLU A 80 -16.42 -6.16 18.16
C GLU A 80 -15.18 -5.35 18.63
N GLU A 81 -13.95 -5.88 18.52
CA GLU A 81 -12.70 -5.17 18.82
C GLU A 81 -11.99 -4.50 17.61
N ARG A 82 -12.56 -4.57 16.41
CA ARG A 82 -11.92 -4.13 15.15
C ARG A 82 -12.74 -3.12 14.36
N ASP A 83 -13.59 -2.37 15.05
CA ASP A 83 -14.21 -1.19 14.45
C ASP A 83 -13.12 -0.21 14.03
N ARG A 84 -13.25 0.29 12.80
CA ARG A 84 -12.37 1.30 12.24
C ARG A 84 -13.21 2.39 11.61
N CYS A 85 -12.81 3.63 11.86
CA CYS A 85 -13.32 4.76 11.13
C CYS A 85 -12.36 5.05 9.97
N GLU A 86 -12.87 4.99 8.74
CA GLU A 86 -12.16 5.49 7.57
C GLU A 86 -12.73 6.85 7.16
N GLU A 87 -11.84 7.81 7.00
CA GLU A 87 -12.16 9.19 6.63
C GLU A 87 -11.51 9.47 5.27
N GLU A 88 -12.30 9.96 4.33
CA GLU A 88 -11.87 10.36 2.99
C GLU A 88 -12.01 11.87 2.84
N TYR A 89 -10.89 12.54 2.55
CA TYR A 89 -10.85 13.98 2.30
C TYR A 89 -10.56 14.25 0.83
N LYS A 90 -11.35 15.15 0.24
CA LYS A 90 -11.21 15.62 -1.13
C LYS A 90 -11.20 17.13 -1.11
N TYR A 91 -10.09 17.73 -1.50
CA TYR A 91 -9.90 19.18 -1.49
C TYR A 91 -10.30 19.76 -2.85
N PHE A 92 -11.06 20.84 -2.81
CA PHE A 92 -11.42 21.66 -3.96
C PHE A 92 -10.63 22.96 -3.87
N PHE A 93 -9.96 23.35 -4.95
CA PHE A 93 -9.03 24.47 -4.91
C PHE A 93 -8.96 25.23 -6.24
N THR A 94 -8.59 26.50 -6.16
CA THR A 94 -8.34 27.39 -7.29
C THR A 94 -6.85 27.65 -7.44
N VAL A 95 -6.42 28.05 -8.64
CA VAL A 95 -5.00 28.34 -8.96
C VAL A 95 -4.85 29.84 -9.27
N GLY A 96 -4.06 30.55 -8.47
CA GLY A 96 -3.87 31.99 -8.60
C GLY A 96 -5.17 32.76 -8.42
N ASN A 97 -5.47 33.66 -9.37
CA ASN A 97 -6.74 34.40 -9.43
C ASN A 97 -7.77 33.73 -10.36
N GLY A 98 -7.57 32.46 -10.70
CA GLY A 98 -8.49 31.71 -11.57
C GLY A 98 -9.81 31.41 -10.88
N THR A 99 -10.89 31.31 -11.66
CA THR A 99 -12.23 30.93 -11.17
C THR A 99 -12.53 29.44 -11.32
N ARG A 100 -11.63 28.70 -11.96
CA ARG A 100 -11.80 27.26 -12.19
C ARG A 100 -11.43 26.48 -10.94
N ILE A 101 -12.39 25.69 -10.45
CA ILE A 101 -12.19 24.78 -9.33
C ILE A 101 -11.58 23.47 -9.84
N TYR A 102 -10.47 23.09 -9.22
CA TYR A 102 -9.76 21.83 -9.41
C TYR A 102 -10.00 20.93 -8.21
N THR A 103 -9.85 19.62 -8.41
CA THR A 103 -10.02 18.64 -7.34
C THR A 103 -8.74 17.85 -7.08
N SER A 104 -8.42 17.65 -5.80
CA SER A 104 -7.29 16.81 -5.40
C SER A 104 -7.60 15.31 -5.56
N ARG A 105 -6.56 14.48 -5.38
CA ARG A 105 -6.77 13.06 -5.02
C ARG A 105 -7.48 12.95 -3.68
N ILE A 106 -8.10 11.79 -3.43
CA ILE A 106 -8.72 11.50 -2.13
C ILE A 106 -7.60 11.07 -1.16
N GLU A 107 -7.48 11.81 -0.06
CA GLU A 107 -6.64 11.44 1.07
C GLU A 107 -7.46 10.54 2.00
N LYS A 108 -6.94 9.35 2.31
CA LYS A 108 -7.61 8.39 3.19
C LYS A 108 -6.88 8.33 4.52
N GLN A 109 -7.63 8.44 5.60
CA GLN A 109 -7.14 8.21 6.95
C GLN A 109 -7.95 7.11 7.61
N SER A 110 -7.30 6.22 8.34
CA SER A 110 -7.96 5.18 9.13
C SER A 110 -7.60 5.34 10.58
N ARG A 111 -8.60 5.33 11.46
CA ARG A 111 -8.44 5.38 12.91
C ARG A 111 -9.11 4.17 13.57
N PRO A 112 -8.54 3.63 14.65
CA PRO A 112 -9.20 2.59 15.43
C PRO A 112 -10.41 3.16 16.18
N GLY A 113 -11.48 2.37 16.29
CA GLY A 113 -12.70 2.72 17.02
C GLY A 113 -13.82 3.27 16.14
N PRO A 114 -14.95 3.66 16.76
CA PRO A 114 -16.08 4.26 16.06
C PRO A 114 -15.76 5.66 15.55
N CYS A 115 -16.40 6.07 14.45
CA CYS A 115 -16.29 7.41 13.92
C CYS A 115 -16.82 8.45 14.92
N PRO A 116 -16.06 9.54 15.19
CA PRO A 116 -16.53 10.58 16.08
C PRO A 116 -17.74 11.30 15.49
N VAL A 117 -18.72 11.61 16.34
CA VAL A 117 -19.87 12.43 15.96
C VAL A 117 -19.45 13.90 16.06
N GLY A 118 -18.98 14.50 14.96
CA GLY A 118 -18.57 15.91 14.95
C GLY A 118 -17.52 16.27 13.90
N PHE A 119 -17.05 17.54 13.96
CA PHE A 119 -16.08 18.09 13.01
C PHE A 119 -14.76 17.31 13.00
N LEU A 120 -14.29 16.97 11.79
CA LEU A 120 -13.05 16.26 11.55
C LEU A 120 -11.85 17.22 11.68
N ASP A 121 -11.13 17.11 12.79
CA ASP A 121 -9.99 17.99 13.14
C ASP A 121 -8.66 17.65 12.43
N LEU A 122 -8.70 16.83 11.38
CA LEU A 122 -7.50 16.26 10.73
C LEU A 122 -7.52 16.47 9.22
N GLN A 123 -7.62 17.74 8.85
CA GLN A 123 -7.42 18.17 7.47
C GLN A 123 -5.95 18.56 7.31
N THR A 124 -5.29 18.08 6.26
CA THR A 124 -3.93 18.52 5.90
C THR A 124 -3.91 20.01 5.58
N TYR A 125 -5.02 20.53 5.06
CA TYR A 125 -5.22 21.92 4.72
C TYR A 125 -6.55 22.47 5.24
N ALA A 126 -6.61 23.76 5.51
CA ALA A 126 -7.83 24.48 5.88
C ALA A 126 -8.43 25.24 4.69
N VAL A 127 -9.76 25.46 4.72
CA VAL A 127 -10.43 26.34 3.76
C VAL A 127 -9.84 27.75 3.84
N GLY A 128 -9.56 28.36 2.68
CA GLY A 128 -8.89 29.64 2.53
C GLY A 128 -7.36 29.58 2.62
N GLN A 129 -6.77 28.42 2.92
CA GLN A 129 -5.31 28.28 2.99
C GLN A 129 -4.68 28.28 1.60
N THR A 130 -3.64 29.10 1.42
CA THR A 130 -2.78 29.05 0.23
C THR A 130 -1.63 28.06 0.41
N VAL A 131 -1.54 27.08 -0.48
CA VAL A 131 -0.65 25.92 -0.44
C VAL A 131 0.22 25.82 -1.69
N ASP A 132 1.33 25.08 -1.59
CA ASP A 132 2.18 24.79 -2.73
C ASP A 132 1.41 24.03 -3.82
N CYS A 133 1.73 24.35 -5.07
CA CYS A 133 1.01 23.83 -6.22
C CYS A 133 1.96 23.37 -7.32
N TRP A 134 1.57 22.31 -8.00
CA TRP A 134 2.31 21.72 -9.11
C TRP A 134 1.43 21.62 -10.34
N ARG A 135 1.98 22.00 -11.49
CA ARG A 135 1.31 21.88 -12.80
C ARG A 135 2.05 20.85 -13.64
N ALA A 136 1.31 19.92 -14.24
CA ALA A 136 1.90 18.98 -15.19
C ALA A 136 2.39 19.72 -16.45
N ARG A 137 3.62 19.43 -16.90
CA ARG A 137 4.21 20.02 -18.12
C ARG A 137 3.67 19.39 -19.41
N LYS A 138 3.15 18.17 -19.32
CA LYS A 138 2.65 17.33 -20.41
C LYS A 138 1.63 16.33 -19.88
N GLU A 139 1.11 15.45 -20.73
CA GLU A 139 0.36 14.28 -20.25
C GLU A 139 1.27 13.42 -19.36
N VAL A 140 0.84 13.19 -18.13
CA VAL A 140 1.60 12.46 -17.11
C VAL A 140 0.98 11.10 -16.85
N SER A 141 1.79 10.20 -16.30
CA SER A 141 1.35 8.86 -15.91
C SER A 141 0.13 8.91 -14.97
N SER A 142 -0.81 7.99 -15.18
CA SER A 142 -1.99 7.82 -14.31
C SER A 142 -1.63 7.47 -12.85
N VAL A 143 -0.38 7.05 -12.61
CA VAL A 143 0.16 6.79 -11.26
C VAL A 143 0.14 8.04 -10.38
N TYR A 144 0.29 9.24 -10.98
CA TYR A 144 0.17 10.51 -10.25
C TYR A 144 -1.28 10.88 -9.90
N GLN A 145 -2.28 10.06 -10.25
CA GLN A 145 -3.69 10.27 -9.87
C GLN A 145 -4.22 11.68 -10.18
N CYS A 146 -3.87 12.23 -11.34
CA CYS A 146 -4.41 13.51 -11.81
C CYS A 146 -5.93 13.39 -12.01
N GLY A 147 -6.71 14.03 -11.13
CA GLY A 147 -8.18 14.03 -11.20
C GLY A 147 -8.76 15.02 -12.20
N ASN A 148 -7.98 16.00 -12.65
CA ASN A 148 -8.43 17.10 -13.49
C ASN A 148 -7.95 16.91 -14.94
N LYS A 149 -8.85 17.13 -15.92
CA LYS A 149 -8.53 17.17 -17.36
C LYS A 149 -9.16 18.43 -17.98
N PRO A 150 -8.52 19.06 -19.00
CA PRO A 150 -7.28 18.65 -19.66
C PRO A 150 -5.99 19.01 -18.88
N GLU A 151 -6.05 19.96 -17.94
CA GLU A 151 -4.90 20.40 -17.16
C GLU A 151 -4.82 19.62 -15.85
N CYS A 152 -3.63 19.12 -15.49
CA CYS A 152 -3.39 18.52 -14.18
C CYS A 152 -2.67 19.51 -13.25
N TYR A 153 -3.41 19.97 -12.24
CA TYR A 153 -2.87 20.66 -11.07
C TYR A 153 -2.94 19.75 -9.85
N LYS A 154 -1.95 19.86 -8.97
CA LYS A 154 -1.85 19.12 -7.72
C LYS A 154 -1.46 20.05 -6.59
N ILE A 155 -2.01 19.79 -5.42
CA ILE A 155 -1.63 20.40 -4.14
C ILE A 155 -0.77 19.47 -3.27
N PHE A 156 -0.62 18.21 -3.69
CA PHE A 156 0.27 17.25 -3.05
C PHE A 156 1.54 17.09 -3.89
N ASP A 157 2.69 17.07 -3.21
CA ASP A 157 4.00 16.96 -3.84
C ASP A 157 4.12 15.66 -4.68
N PRO A 158 4.23 15.75 -6.01
CA PRO A 158 4.40 14.59 -6.88
C PRO A 158 5.65 13.75 -6.54
N ALA A 159 6.69 14.37 -5.97
CA ALA A 159 7.90 13.65 -5.54
C ALA A 159 7.66 12.80 -4.30
N ALA A 160 6.91 13.32 -3.32
CA ALA A 160 6.49 12.53 -2.16
C ALA A 160 5.65 11.32 -2.57
N GLU A 161 4.73 11.48 -3.53
CA GLU A 161 3.92 10.37 -4.04
C GLU A 161 4.75 9.31 -4.76
N ALA A 162 5.67 9.71 -5.64
CA ALA A 162 6.56 8.77 -6.33
C ALA A 162 7.37 7.95 -5.31
N LYS A 163 7.88 8.61 -4.26
CA LYS A 163 8.60 7.97 -3.16
C LYS A 163 7.71 7.00 -2.35
N GLU A 164 6.46 7.37 -2.09
CA GLU A 164 5.49 6.52 -1.41
C GLU A 164 5.16 5.25 -2.22
N TRP A 165 4.98 5.38 -3.53
CA TRP A 165 4.79 4.26 -4.45
C TRP A 165 6.00 3.33 -4.47
N ALA A 166 7.21 3.89 -4.53
CA ALA A 166 8.45 3.11 -4.44
C ALA A 166 8.56 2.36 -3.10
N LYS A 167 8.29 3.05 -1.98
CA LYS A 167 8.32 2.45 -0.63
C LYS A 167 7.28 1.33 -0.48
N THR A 168 6.08 1.51 -1.02
CA THR A 168 5.05 0.47 -1.04
C THR A 168 5.47 -0.73 -1.88
N GLY A 169 6.06 -0.49 -3.05
CA GLY A 169 6.63 -1.55 -3.90
C GLY A 169 7.71 -2.35 -3.17
N VAL A 170 8.67 -1.69 -2.54
CA VAL A 170 9.72 -2.32 -1.74
C VAL A 170 9.14 -3.12 -0.57
N THR A 171 8.17 -2.57 0.16
CA THR A 171 7.50 -3.27 1.26
C THR A 171 6.84 -4.57 0.80
N LEU A 172 6.11 -4.54 -0.33
CA LEU A 172 5.49 -5.73 -0.91
C LEU A 172 6.52 -6.78 -1.35
N MET A 173 7.65 -6.33 -1.91
CA MET A 173 8.74 -7.23 -2.28
C MET A 173 9.35 -7.93 -1.06
N ILE A 174 9.56 -7.20 0.04
CA ILE A 174 10.09 -7.76 1.29
C ILE A 174 9.13 -8.80 1.87
N ILE A 175 7.84 -8.48 1.96
CA ILE A 175 6.82 -9.42 2.45
C ILE A 175 6.74 -10.66 1.54
N GLY A 176 6.73 -10.46 0.22
CA GLY A 176 6.72 -11.56 -0.75
C GLY A 176 7.96 -12.46 -0.62
N GLY A 177 9.14 -11.87 -0.46
CA GLY A 177 10.38 -12.60 -0.22
C GLY A 177 10.35 -13.44 1.07
N ALA A 178 9.78 -12.90 2.15
CA ALA A 178 9.60 -13.63 3.41
C ALA A 178 8.68 -14.85 3.22
N PHE A 179 7.58 -14.71 2.47
CA PHE A 179 6.64 -15.81 2.19
C PHE A 179 7.30 -16.93 1.39
N ILE A 180 8.10 -16.57 0.38
CA ILE A 180 8.89 -17.54 -0.40
C ILE A 180 9.92 -18.24 0.51
N GLY A 181 10.60 -17.50 1.38
CA GLY A 181 11.54 -18.06 2.36
C GLY A 181 10.89 -19.12 3.25
N VAL A 182 9.71 -18.84 3.80
CA VAL A 182 8.93 -19.81 4.60
C VAL A 182 8.56 -21.04 3.76
N ALA A 183 8.10 -20.86 2.52
CA ALA A 183 7.76 -21.97 1.63
C ALA A 183 8.98 -22.87 1.35
N VAL A 184 10.15 -22.29 1.08
CA VAL A 184 11.39 -23.04 0.85
C VAL A 184 11.81 -23.83 2.08
N LEU A 185 11.71 -23.23 3.28
CA LEU A 185 12.00 -23.92 4.55
C LEU A 185 11.05 -25.11 4.77
N LEU A 186 9.75 -24.92 4.56
CA LEU A 186 8.76 -25.99 4.68
C LEU A 186 8.98 -27.11 3.67
N ALA A 187 9.30 -26.77 2.42
CA ALA A 187 9.67 -27.74 1.40
C ALA A 187 10.91 -28.55 1.81
N GLY A 188 11.93 -27.89 2.36
CA GLY A 188 13.14 -28.54 2.88
C GLY A 188 12.84 -29.53 4.00
N ILE A 189 12.03 -29.13 4.99
CA ILE A 189 11.58 -30.00 6.08
C ILE A 189 10.79 -31.19 5.51
N HIS A 190 9.87 -30.94 4.58
CA HIS A 190 9.06 -31.98 3.95
C HIS A 190 9.93 -33.03 3.23
N LEU A 191 10.93 -32.59 2.46
CA LEU A 191 11.89 -33.47 1.79
C LEU A 191 12.74 -34.26 2.79
N LEU A 192 13.17 -33.64 3.89
CA LEU A 192 13.93 -34.31 4.95
C LEU A 192 13.10 -35.39 5.64
N CYS A 193 11.85 -35.10 6.00
CA CYS A 193 10.91 -36.09 6.56
C CYS A 193 10.65 -37.27 5.62
N ILE A 194 10.50 -37.02 4.31
CA ILE A 194 10.35 -38.10 3.32
C ILE A 194 11.58 -39.00 3.29
N ARG A 195 12.79 -38.42 3.35
CA ARG A 195 14.04 -39.18 3.38
C ARG A 195 14.16 -40.02 4.65
N VAL A 196 13.89 -39.43 5.82
CA VAL A 196 13.99 -40.13 7.11
C VAL A 196 12.98 -41.27 7.21
N CYS A 197 11.71 -41.08 6.81
CA CYS A 197 10.72 -42.17 6.87
C CYS A 197 10.90 -43.25 5.76
N ARG A 198 11.79 -43.05 4.79
CA ARG A 198 12.08 -44.06 3.74
C ARG A 198 13.21 -45.00 4.16
N GLN A 199 14.07 -44.59 5.09
CA GLN A 199 15.12 -45.41 5.69
C GLN A 199 14.54 -46.30 6.78
#